data_AF-W4VBD4-F1
#
_entry.id   AF-W4VBD4-F1
#
_cell.length_a   1.000
_cell.length_b   1.000
_cell.length_c   1.000
_cell.angle_alpha   90.00
_cell.angle_beta   90.00
_cell.angle_gamma   90.00
#
_symmetry.space_group_name_H-M   'P 1'
#
loop_
_entity.id
_entity.type
_entity.pdbx_description
1 polymer ?
#
loop_
_entity_poly.entity_id
_entity_poly.type
_entity_poly.pdbx_seq_one_letter_code
_entity_poly.pdbx_strand_id
1 'polypeptide(L)'
;MYFKIDDPIIRGSGRMTEEEIEKAIMKQLKMRGLLLADVKLIREMDRGIEGASMIIPATVNKDGGLGKNSSIATMEQFKQLRKYVRKLLKDLCGEIMKGNVPIKPYKKKGTTSCKYCSFLPVCQFDTTMKENSFRNFYDKKDDEVWSLMAQEEEK
;
A
#
# COMPACT_ATOMS: atom_id res chain seq x y z
N MET A 1 10.41 0.31 -0.29
CA MET A 1 10.15 0.46 -1.74
C MET A 1 9.87 -0.91 -2.32
N TYR A 2 8.94 -1.00 -3.27
CA TYR A 2 8.60 -2.24 -3.97
C TYR A 2 8.95 -2.08 -5.45
N PHE A 3 9.86 -2.94 -5.92
CA PHE A 3 10.21 -3.05 -7.33
C PHE A 3 9.51 -4.27 -7.92
N LYS A 4 8.84 -4.08 -9.06
CA LYS A 4 8.14 -5.16 -9.74
C LYS A 4 9.15 -5.89 -10.64
N ILE A 5 9.42 -7.16 -10.35
CA ILE A 5 10.19 -8.02 -11.25
C ILE A 5 9.21 -8.61 -12.27
N ASP A 6 9.30 -8.13 -13.50
CA ASP A 6 8.40 -8.50 -14.60
C ASP A 6 9.09 -8.22 -15.95
N ASP A 7 8.63 -8.88 -17.01
CA ASP A 7 8.99 -8.58 -18.39
C ASP A 7 7.73 -8.04 -19.10
N PRO A 8 7.48 -6.72 -19.05
CA PRO A 8 6.18 -6.16 -19.38
C PRO A 8 5.95 -6.10 -20.89
N ILE A 9 4.88 -6.74 -21.34
CA ILE A 9 4.38 -6.58 -22.71
C ILE A 9 3.65 -5.24 -22.84
N ILE A 10 4.19 -4.34 -23.68
CA ILE A 10 3.58 -3.02 -23.94
C ILE A 10 2.50 -3.12 -25.01
N ARG A 11 1.28 -2.70 -24.66
CA ARG A 11 0.17 -2.56 -25.62
C ARG A 11 0.22 -1.17 -26.25
N GLY A 12 0.62 -1.10 -27.53
CA GLY A 12 0.65 0.13 -28.31
C GLY A 12 -0.53 0.26 -29.28
N SER A 13 -0.88 1.50 -29.64
CA SER A 13 -1.81 1.82 -30.72
C SER A 13 -1.03 2.43 -31.89
N GLY A 14 -0.65 1.63 -32.89
CA GLY A 14 0.07 2.09 -34.09
C GLY A 14 1.59 1.89 -34.04
N ARG A 15 2.33 2.64 -34.87
CA ARG A 15 3.80 2.64 -34.87
C ARG A 15 4.30 3.52 -33.72
N MET A 16 4.84 2.89 -32.68
CA MET A 16 5.58 3.57 -31.62
C MET A 16 7.06 3.63 -31.99
N THR A 17 7.76 4.69 -31.59
CA THR A 17 9.22 4.75 -31.71
C THR A 17 9.89 3.92 -30.62
N GLU A 18 11.18 3.59 -30.80
CA GLU A 18 11.96 2.85 -29.81
C GLU A 18 12.00 3.59 -28.45
N GLU A 19 12.16 4.91 -28.47
CA GLU A 19 12.13 5.75 -27.26
C GLU A 19 10.77 5.73 -26.54
N GLU A 20 9.66 5.71 -27.28
CA GLU A 20 8.32 5.62 -26.70
C GLU A 20 8.08 4.26 -26.05
N ILE A 21 8.61 3.20 -26.66
CA ILE A 21 8.56 1.83 -26.12
C ILE A 21 9.38 1.76 -24.83
N GLU A 22 10.61 2.28 -24.83
CA GLU A 22 11.47 2.29 -23.64
C GLU A 22 10.81 3.04 -22.47
N LYS A 23 10.24 4.23 -22.74
CA LYS A 23 9.49 4.99 -21.73
C LYS A 23 8.27 4.23 -21.21
N ALA A 24 7.56 3.51 -22.08
CA ALA A 24 6.41 2.70 -21.66
C ALA A 24 6.81 1.52 -20.77
N ILE A 25 7.93 0.86 -21.08
CA ILE A 25 8.53 -0.19 -20.24
C ILE A 25 8.91 0.38 -18.88
N MET A 26 9.67 1.48 -18.86
CA MET A 26 10.09 2.15 -17.62
C MET A 26 8.89 2.54 -16.75
N LYS A 27 7.78 3.00 -17.36
CA LYS A 27 6.56 3.34 -16.63
C LYS A 27 5.91 2.13 -15.96
N GLN A 28 5.94 0.95 -16.58
CA GLN A 28 5.41 -0.30 -16.00
C GLN A 28 6.28 -0.81 -14.85
N LEU A 29 7.58 -0.57 -14.92
CA LEU A 29 8.58 -0.98 -13.92
C LEU A 29 8.80 0.07 -12.81
N LYS A 30 8.14 1.23 -12.91
CA LYS A 30 8.16 2.28 -11.88
C LYS A 30 7.90 1.70 -10.49
N MET A 31 8.78 2.01 -9.55
CA MET A 31 8.65 1.54 -8.17
C MET A 31 7.37 2.06 -7.51
N ARG A 32 6.85 1.26 -6.59
CA ARG A 32 5.72 1.63 -5.73
C ARG A 32 6.16 1.67 -4.28
N GLY A 33 5.43 2.42 -3.47
CA GLY A 33 5.68 2.53 -2.03
C GLY A 33 5.54 3.97 -1.55
N LEU A 34 5.90 4.17 -0.29
CA LEU A 34 5.81 5.42 0.42
C LEU A 34 7.21 6.01 0.64
N LEU A 35 7.38 7.29 0.33
CA LEU A 35 8.65 8.03 0.43
C LEU A 35 8.59 9.07 1.55
N LEU A 36 9.74 9.51 2.05
CA LEU A 36 9.80 10.66 2.94
C LEU A 36 9.53 11.94 2.14
N ALA A 37 8.71 12.83 2.69
CA ALA A 37 8.41 14.14 2.13
C ALA A 37 9.61 15.10 2.26
N ASP A 38 10.72 14.77 1.59
CA ASP A 38 11.96 15.54 1.53
C ASP A 38 12.45 15.62 0.07
N VAL A 39 12.43 16.84 -0.49
CA VAL A 39 12.85 17.11 -1.87
C VAL A 39 14.32 16.74 -2.10
N LYS A 40 15.20 16.98 -1.13
CA LYS A 40 16.63 16.70 -1.29
C LYS A 40 16.87 15.21 -1.42
N LEU A 41 16.23 14.42 -0.55
CA LEU A 41 16.30 12.97 -0.62
C LEU A 41 15.72 12.44 -1.94
N ILE A 42 14.58 12.99 -2.38
CA ILE A 42 13.93 12.58 -3.64
C ILE A 42 14.85 12.85 -4.85
N ARG A 43 15.58 13.97 -4.86
CA ARG A 43 16.58 14.26 -5.91
C ARG A 43 17.81 13.37 -5.84
N GLU A 44 18.18 12.86 -4.66
CA GLU A 44 19.24 11.85 -4.57
C GLU A 44 18.78 10.46 -5.02
N MET A 45 17.49 10.15 -4.87
CA MET A 45 16.89 8.91 -5.38
C MET A 45 16.70 8.93 -6.90
N ASP A 46 16.43 10.10 -7.48
CA ASP A 46 16.32 10.32 -8.92
C ASP A 46 16.96 11.67 -9.29
N ARG A 47 18.23 11.62 -9.70
CA ARG A 47 19.03 12.83 -10.02
C ARG A 47 18.53 13.57 -11.27
N GLY A 48 17.79 12.90 -12.14
CA GLY A 48 17.25 13.44 -13.38
C GLY A 48 15.79 13.89 -13.28
N ILE A 49 15.23 13.99 -12.06
CA ILE A 49 13.80 14.26 -11.89
C ILE A 49 13.42 15.68 -12.30
N GLU A 50 12.68 15.78 -13.41
CA GLU A 50 11.97 16.99 -13.84
C GLU A 50 10.48 16.68 -14.01
N GLY A 51 9.65 17.18 -13.10
CA GLY A 51 8.25 16.77 -13.07
C GLY A 51 8.08 15.40 -12.43
N ALA A 52 7.32 14.51 -13.07
CA ALA A 52 7.00 13.19 -12.55
C ALA A 52 8.13 12.19 -12.82
N SER A 53 8.65 11.54 -11.77
CA SER A 53 9.70 10.52 -11.93
C SER A 53 9.18 9.26 -12.62
N MET A 54 10.03 8.66 -13.45
CA MET A 54 9.80 7.35 -14.07
C MET A 54 10.24 6.19 -13.17
N ILE A 55 11.05 6.47 -12.14
CA ILE A 55 11.70 5.46 -11.30
C ILE A 55 10.96 5.33 -9.96
N ILE A 56 10.62 6.45 -9.31
CA ILE A 56 10.02 6.51 -7.97
C ILE A 56 8.63 7.18 -7.99
N PRO A 57 7.73 6.88 -7.03
CA PRO A 57 6.38 7.46 -6.97
C PRO A 57 6.39 8.90 -6.42
N ALA A 58 7.22 9.77 -7.01
CA ALA A 58 7.35 11.18 -6.65
C ALA A 58 7.28 12.08 -7.89
N THR A 59 6.84 13.32 -7.66
CA THR A 59 6.83 14.40 -8.64
C THR A 59 7.47 15.64 -8.01
N VAL A 60 8.37 16.30 -8.71
CA VAL A 60 8.93 17.60 -8.33
C VAL A 60 8.32 18.66 -9.24
N ASN A 61 7.68 19.67 -8.63
CA ASN A 61 7.05 20.78 -9.32
C ASN A 61 8.09 21.80 -9.80
N LYS A 62 7.69 22.73 -10.68
CA LYS A 62 8.56 23.80 -11.20
C LYS A 62 9.05 24.77 -10.12
N ASP A 63 8.30 24.92 -9.03
CA ASP A 63 8.67 25.72 -7.85
C ASP A 63 9.70 25.01 -6.94
N GLY A 64 10.09 23.78 -7.28
CA GLY A 64 11.01 22.95 -6.50
C GLY A 64 10.34 22.16 -5.38
N GLY A 65 9.02 22.32 -5.16
CA GLY A 65 8.26 21.58 -4.17
C GLY A 65 7.85 20.18 -4.63
N LEU A 66 7.31 19.37 -3.70
CA LEU A 66 6.76 18.05 -4.03
C LEU A 66 5.34 18.16 -4.57
N GLY A 67 5.06 17.45 -5.65
CA GLY A 67 3.74 17.37 -6.27
C GLY A 67 2.75 16.54 -5.45
N LYS A 68 1.48 16.91 -5.48
CA LYS A 68 0.38 16.24 -4.76
C LYS A 68 0.16 14.77 -5.17
N ASN A 69 0.57 14.41 -6.38
CA ASN A 69 0.47 13.04 -6.90
C ASN A 69 1.62 12.13 -6.46
N SER A 70 2.45 12.58 -5.52
CA SER A 70 3.54 11.79 -4.95
C SER A 70 3.02 10.90 -3.83
N SER A 71 3.49 9.67 -3.73
CA SER A 71 3.24 8.80 -2.58
C SER A 71 4.29 9.09 -1.51
N ILE A 72 4.02 10.14 -0.71
CA ILE A 72 4.94 10.67 0.30
C ILE A 72 4.26 10.75 1.67
N ALA A 73 5.06 10.66 2.73
CA ALA A 73 4.65 10.89 4.11
C ALA A 73 5.73 11.69 4.85
N THR A 74 5.32 12.48 5.84
CA THR A 74 6.25 13.22 6.70
C THR A 74 6.99 12.29 7.66
N MET A 75 8.08 12.78 8.26
CA MET A 75 8.79 12.02 9.29
C MET A 75 7.89 11.66 10.48
N GLU A 76 6.97 12.55 10.87
CA GLU A 76 6.01 12.29 11.94
C GLU A 76 5.01 11.20 11.55
N GLN A 77 4.49 11.21 10.32
CA GLN A 77 3.66 10.12 9.81
C GLN A 77 4.40 8.78 9.78
N PHE A 78 5.70 8.75 9.43
CA PHE A 78 6.50 7.52 9.53
C PHE A 78 6.65 7.04 10.98
N LYS A 79 6.89 7.95 11.93
CA LYS A 79 6.95 7.60 13.36
C LYS A 79 5.61 7.04 13.85
N GLN A 80 4.51 7.68 13.47
CA GLN A 80 3.14 7.28 13.79
C GLN A 80 2.84 5.88 13.24
N LEU A 81 3.08 5.64 11.94
CA LEU A 81 2.92 4.33 11.32
C LEU A 81 3.72 3.24 12.06
N ARG A 82 4.98 3.52 12.38
CA ARG A 82 5.85 2.58 13.11
C ARG A 82 5.31 2.29 14.53
N LYS A 83 4.79 3.30 15.22
CA LYS A 83 4.20 3.14 16.56
C LYS A 83 2.91 2.31 16.48
N TYR A 84 2.03 2.61 15.53
CA TYR A 84 0.82 1.84 15.27
C TYR A 84 1.12 0.35 15.00
N VAL A 85 2.08 0.04 14.11
CA VAL A 85 2.48 -1.34 13.82
C VAL A 85 2.97 -2.07 15.09
N ARG A 86 3.75 -1.40 15.95
CA ARG A 86 4.20 -2.01 17.21
C ARG A 86 3.05 -2.28 18.18
N LYS A 87 2.07 -1.39 18.27
CA LYS A 87 0.86 -1.59 19.07
C LYS A 87 0.07 -2.80 18.53
N LEU A 88 -0.19 -2.82 17.23
CA LEU A 88 -0.89 -3.91 16.56
C LEU A 88 -0.21 -5.28 16.83
N LEU A 89 1.12 -5.34 16.75
CA LEU A 89 1.86 -6.56 17.05
C LEU A 89 1.70 -7.00 18.52
N LYS A 90 1.76 -6.06 19.48
CA LYS A 90 1.54 -6.36 20.89
C LYS A 90 0.14 -6.91 21.15
N ASP A 91 -0.88 -6.26 20.57
CA ASP A 91 -2.27 -6.65 20.73
C ASP A 91 -2.51 -8.04 20.12
N LEU A 92 -2.00 -8.29 18.91
CA LEU A 92 -2.07 -9.60 18.25
C LEU A 92 -1.40 -10.70 19.09
N CYS A 93 -0.19 -10.47 19.60
CA CYS A 93 0.49 -11.44 20.46
C CYS A 93 -0.30 -11.69 21.75
N GLY A 94 -0.88 -10.65 22.36
CA GLY A 94 -1.74 -10.78 23.53
C GLY A 94 -2.95 -11.67 23.27
N GLU A 95 -3.62 -11.50 22.13
CA GLU A 95 -4.77 -12.33 21.74
C GLU A 95 -4.37 -13.79 21.48
N ILE A 96 -3.22 -14.02 20.83
CA ILE A 96 -2.69 -15.38 20.63
C ILE A 96 -2.39 -16.05 21.97
N MET A 97 -1.77 -15.34 22.91
CA MET A 97 -1.43 -15.88 24.24
C MET A 97 -2.67 -16.20 25.09
N LYS A 98 -3.77 -15.47 24.90
CA LYS A 98 -5.06 -15.79 25.53
C LYS A 98 -5.76 -17.01 24.90
N GLY A 99 -5.23 -17.55 23.80
CA GLY A 99 -5.84 -18.65 23.06
C GLY A 99 -7.04 -18.20 22.20
N ASN A 100 -7.14 -16.91 21.87
CA ASN A 100 -8.26 -16.40 21.07
C ASN A 100 -8.10 -16.80 19.59
N VAL A 101 -8.90 -17.77 19.15
CA VAL A 101 -8.89 -18.32 17.78
C VAL A 101 -10.22 -18.16 17.03
N PRO A 102 -10.83 -16.96 16.96
CA PRO A 102 -12.14 -16.79 16.34
C PRO A 102 -12.07 -16.85 14.81
N ILE A 103 -13.07 -17.49 14.18
CA ILE A 103 -13.21 -17.54 12.72
C ILE A 103 -13.83 -16.23 12.23
N LYS A 104 -13.00 -15.24 11.89
CA LYS A 104 -13.44 -13.90 11.46
C LYS A 104 -12.80 -13.46 10.14
N PRO A 105 -13.08 -14.14 9.00
CA PRO A 105 -12.51 -13.77 7.72
C PRO A 105 -12.95 -12.38 7.28
N TYR A 106 -12.06 -11.63 6.64
CA TYR A 106 -12.42 -10.34 6.04
C TYR A 106 -12.90 -10.49 4.59
N LYS A 107 -13.71 -9.53 4.15
CA LYS A 107 -14.14 -9.32 2.76
C LYS A 107 -13.84 -7.88 2.32
N LYS A 108 -13.17 -7.71 1.18
CA LYS A 108 -12.80 -6.41 0.59
C LYS A 108 -12.96 -6.47 -0.93
N LYS A 109 -13.73 -5.54 -1.52
CA LYS A 109 -13.93 -5.42 -2.99
C LYS A 109 -14.20 -6.78 -3.69
N GLY A 110 -15.11 -7.57 -3.12
CA GLY A 110 -15.45 -8.89 -3.66
C GLY A 110 -14.42 -10.00 -3.43
N THR A 111 -13.25 -9.69 -2.89
CA THR A 111 -12.24 -10.69 -2.49
C THR A 111 -12.34 -10.98 -1.00
N THR A 112 -12.24 -12.25 -0.60
CA THR A 112 -12.22 -12.67 0.79
C THR A 112 -10.84 -13.22 1.17
N SER A 113 -10.50 -13.13 2.45
CA SER A 113 -9.32 -13.82 3.00
C SER A 113 -9.33 -15.33 2.77
N CYS A 114 -10.51 -15.93 2.57
CA CYS A 114 -10.65 -17.36 2.31
C CYS A 114 -10.10 -17.79 0.93
N LYS A 115 -9.99 -16.88 -0.04
CA LYS A 115 -9.59 -17.21 -1.43
C LYS A 115 -8.27 -17.96 -1.54
N TYR A 116 -7.31 -17.65 -0.64
CA TYR A 116 -5.99 -18.27 -0.60
C TYR A 116 -5.73 -19.05 0.70
N CYS A 117 -6.79 -19.37 1.46
CA CYS A 117 -6.68 -20.05 2.75
C CYS A 117 -6.83 -21.58 2.57
N SER A 118 -5.79 -22.33 2.91
CA SER A 118 -5.80 -23.80 2.85
C SER A 118 -6.67 -24.47 3.92
N PHE A 119 -7.11 -23.72 4.93
CA PHE A 119 -7.81 -24.25 6.11
C PHE A 119 -9.34 -24.14 6.02
N LEU A 120 -9.89 -23.77 4.86
CA LEU A 120 -11.33 -23.67 4.66
C LEU A 120 -12.09 -24.98 5.02
N PRO A 121 -11.60 -26.19 4.66
CA PRO A 121 -12.26 -27.44 5.06
C PRO A 121 -12.23 -27.70 6.58
N VAL A 122 -11.27 -27.09 7.29
CA VAL A 122 -11.11 -27.27 8.75
C VAL A 122 -12.00 -26.29 9.50
N CYS A 123 -12.02 -25.01 9.10
CA CYS A 123 -12.81 -24.00 9.80
C CYS A 123 -14.32 -24.08 9.49
N GLN A 124 -14.70 -24.70 8.36
CA GLN A 124 -16.09 -24.89 7.94
C GLN A 124 -16.90 -23.58 7.94
N PHE A 125 -16.26 -22.47 7.57
CA PHE A 125 -16.91 -21.16 7.55
C PHE A 125 -18.05 -21.13 6.52
N ASP A 126 -19.27 -21.03 7.02
CA ASP A 126 -20.50 -21.00 6.24
C ASP A 126 -21.36 -19.79 6.64
N THR A 127 -21.65 -18.91 5.67
CA THR A 127 -22.48 -17.72 5.86
C THR A 127 -23.96 -17.99 6.09
N THR A 128 -24.45 -19.23 5.89
CA THR A 128 -25.81 -19.61 6.26
C THR A 128 -25.98 -19.72 7.78
N MET A 129 -24.88 -19.93 8.52
CA MET A 129 -24.86 -19.95 9.98
C MET A 129 -24.84 -18.52 10.54
N LYS A 130 -25.75 -18.22 11.47
CA LYS A 130 -25.90 -16.87 12.05
C LYS A 130 -24.64 -16.33 12.73
N GLU A 131 -23.80 -17.20 13.26
CA GLU A 131 -22.57 -16.84 13.97
C GLU A 131 -21.43 -16.46 13.01
N ASN A 132 -21.52 -16.88 11.75
CA ASN A 132 -20.49 -16.67 10.74
C ASN A 132 -20.80 -15.43 9.91
N SER A 133 -19.96 -14.41 10.04
CA SER A 133 -20.05 -13.20 9.23
C SER A 133 -18.69 -12.71 8.81
N PHE A 134 -18.63 -12.11 7.62
CA PHE A 134 -17.42 -11.47 7.14
C PHE A 134 -17.19 -10.15 7.85
N ARG A 135 -15.93 -9.87 8.19
CA ARG A 135 -15.48 -8.51 8.50
C ARG A 135 -15.38 -7.70 7.21
N ASN A 136 -16.33 -6.79 6.98
CA ASN A 136 -16.34 -5.96 5.77
C ASN A 136 -15.31 -4.84 5.86
N PHE A 137 -14.38 -4.82 4.91
CA PHE A 137 -13.33 -3.80 4.81
C PHE A 137 -13.67 -2.88 3.65
N TYR A 138 -13.82 -1.59 3.97
CA TYR A 138 -14.07 -0.53 3.01
C TYR A 138 -12.78 0.25 2.75
N ASP A 139 -12.66 0.80 1.54
CA ASP A 139 -11.57 1.72 1.26
C ASP A 139 -11.77 3.00 2.05
N LYS A 140 -10.67 3.49 2.60
CA LYS A 140 -10.56 4.77 3.29
C LYS A 140 -9.58 5.64 2.53
N LYS A 141 -9.78 6.96 2.58
CA LYS A 141 -8.80 7.90 2.03
C LYS A 141 -7.56 7.90 2.93
N ASP A 142 -6.40 8.22 2.36
CA ASP A 142 -5.14 8.21 3.11
C ASP A 142 -5.20 9.12 4.34
N ASP A 143 -5.76 10.34 4.20
CA ASP A 143 -5.93 11.28 5.31
C ASP A 143 -6.79 10.70 6.45
N GLU A 144 -7.85 9.96 6.11
CA GLU A 144 -8.71 9.30 7.09
C GLU A 144 -7.93 8.20 7.84
N VAL A 145 -7.09 7.44 7.15
CA VAL A 145 -6.25 6.40 7.75
C VAL A 145 -5.24 7.02 8.72
N TRP A 146 -4.62 8.14 8.35
CA TRP A 146 -3.72 8.88 9.24
C TRP A 146 -4.42 9.39 10.49
N SER A 147 -5.64 9.93 10.36
CA SER A 147 -6.44 10.37 11.52
C SER A 147 -6.81 9.20 12.45
N LEU A 148 -7.22 8.05 11.90
CA LEU A 148 -7.57 6.86 12.70
C LEU A 148 -6.37 6.33 13.47
N MET A 149 -5.19 6.26 12.83
CA MET A 149 -3.97 5.85 13.53
C MET A 149 -3.59 6.81 14.65
N ALA A 150 -3.87 8.12 14.51
CA ALA A 150 -3.57 9.11 15.55
C ALA A 150 -4.50 8.95 16.76
N GLN A 151 -5.81 8.77 16.52
CA GLN A 151 -6.80 8.56 17.58
C GLN A 151 -6.55 7.27 18.38
N GLU A 152 -6.04 6.22 17.74
CA GLU A 152 -5.66 5.00 18.44
C GLU A 152 -4.39 5.15 19.27
N GLU A 153 -3.56 6.18 19.07
CA GLU A 153 -2.38 6.42 19.91
C GLU A 153 -2.72 7.11 21.24
N GLU A 154 -3.85 7.79 21.31
CA GLU A 154 -4.33 8.48 22.52
C GLU A 154 -5.08 7.55 23.49
N LYS A 155 -5.34 6.31 23.08
CA LYS A 155 -5.96 5.24 23.89
C LYS A 155 -4.94 4.19 24.34
#